data_AF-A0A4C1WA87-F1
#
_entry.id   AF-A0A4C1WA87-F1
#
_cell.length_a   1.000
_cell.length_b   1.000
_cell.length_c   1.000
_cell.angle_alpha   90.00
_cell.angle_beta   90.00
_cell.angle_gamma   90.00
#
_symmetry.space_group_name_H-M   'P 1'
#
loop_
_entity.id
_entity.type
_entity.pdbx_description
1 polymer ?
#
loop_
_entity_poly.entity_id
_entity_poly.type
_entity_poly.pdbx_seq_one_letter_code
_entity_poly.pdbx_strand_id
1 'polypeptide(L)'
;MFSSTPESNDDGLQASYNISLLIAKSGKPHTIEEQLILPDVDEVLKTVLHKSSFDILKRIPLSNNTVQIRIDEMSSDVERFLCDCLRATHFSIQLDESTLPGND
;
A
#
# COMPACT_ATOMS: atom_id res chain seq x y z
N MET A 1 10.53 -5.41 -31.05
CA MET A 1 10.88 -6.27 -29.91
C MET A 1 9.84 -6.01 -28.84
N PHE A 2 8.83 -6.86 -28.76
CA PHE A 2 7.92 -6.86 -27.62
C PHE A 2 8.56 -7.79 -26.59
N SER A 3 9.14 -7.23 -25.53
CA SER A 3 9.68 -8.05 -24.46
C SER A 3 8.50 -8.71 -23.74
N SER A 4 8.42 -10.03 -23.86
CA SER A 4 7.50 -10.86 -23.10
C SER A 4 7.62 -10.51 -21.61
N THR A 5 6.56 -9.98 -21.03
CA THR A 5 6.44 -9.86 -19.57
C THR A 5 6.47 -11.28 -18.99
N PRO A 6 7.36 -11.58 -18.03
CA PRO A 6 7.35 -12.87 -17.38
C PRO A 6 6.10 -12.93 -16.49
N GLU A 7 5.14 -13.78 -16.84
CA GLU A 7 3.85 -14.04 -16.14
C GLU A 7 4.00 -14.43 -14.65
N SER A 8 5.20 -14.40 -14.08
CA SER A 8 5.48 -14.83 -12.72
C SER A 8 5.98 -13.72 -11.77
N ASN A 9 6.11 -12.48 -12.28
CA ASN A 9 6.45 -11.29 -11.48
C ASN A 9 5.21 -10.45 -11.10
N ASP A 10 4.08 -10.67 -11.76
CA ASP A 10 2.88 -9.85 -11.59
C ASP A 10 2.15 -10.18 -10.27
N ASP A 11 1.99 -11.47 -9.96
CA ASP A 11 1.32 -11.91 -8.72
C ASP A 11 1.98 -11.39 -7.45
N GLY A 12 3.32 -11.39 -7.42
CA GLY A 12 4.10 -10.90 -6.28
C GLY A 12 3.94 -9.39 -6.10
N LEU A 13 3.99 -8.63 -7.19
CA LEU A 13 3.75 -7.19 -7.18
C LEU A 13 2.32 -6.86 -6.75
N GLN A 14 1.34 -7.57 -7.31
CA GLN A 14 -0.08 -7.41 -6.99
C GLN A 14 -0.37 -7.70 -5.52
N ALA A 15 0.14 -8.81 -4.99
CA ALA A 15 0.03 -9.14 -3.57
C ALA A 15 0.61 -8.03 -2.70
N SER A 16 1.69 -7.42 -3.16
CA SER A 16 2.40 -6.39 -2.43
C SER A 16 1.67 -5.04 -2.40
N TYR A 17 1.03 -4.62 -3.49
CA TYR A 17 0.08 -3.49 -3.46
C TYR A 17 -1.12 -3.79 -2.55
N ASN A 18 -1.67 -5.01 -2.61
CA ASN A 18 -2.83 -5.39 -1.81
C ASN A 18 -2.51 -5.33 -0.30
N ILE A 19 -1.34 -5.83 0.12
CA ILE A 19 -0.89 -5.75 1.52
C ILE A 19 -0.69 -4.29 1.92
N SER A 20 0.00 -3.48 1.09
CA SER A 20 0.19 -2.04 1.35
C SER A 20 -1.14 -1.31 1.55
N LEU A 21 -2.15 -1.63 0.74
CA LEU A 21 -3.49 -1.06 0.83
C LEU A 21 -4.20 -1.44 2.13
N LEU A 22 -4.06 -2.70 2.57
CA LEU A 22 -4.62 -3.16 3.85
C LEU A 22 -3.98 -2.43 5.04
N ILE A 23 -2.67 -2.22 5.01
CA ILE A 23 -1.94 -1.44 6.02
C ILE A 23 -2.47 -0.02 6.08
N ALA A 24 -2.55 0.68 4.94
CA ALA A 24 -3.06 2.04 4.86
C ALA A 24 -4.49 2.15 5.40
N LYS A 25 -5.39 1.24 5.00
CA LYS A 25 -6.78 1.20 5.48
C LYS A 25 -6.90 0.95 6.99
N SER A 26 -5.95 0.22 7.57
CA SER A 26 -5.94 -0.06 9.01
C SER A 26 -5.35 1.08 9.87
N GLY A 27 -4.82 2.14 9.25
CA GLY A 27 -4.17 3.25 9.95
C GLY A 27 -2.91 2.84 10.72
N LYS A 28 -2.27 1.74 10.30
CA LYS A 28 -1.05 1.22 10.94
C LYS A 28 0.20 1.81 10.31
N PRO A 29 1.30 1.94 11.07
CA PRO A 29 2.57 2.36 10.49
C PRO A 29 3.07 1.32 9.48
N HIS A 30 3.76 1.77 8.43
CA HIS A 30 4.34 0.89 7.41
C HIS A 30 5.37 -0.10 7.98
N THR A 31 5.91 0.17 9.18
CA THR A 31 6.82 -0.74 9.91
C THR A 31 6.16 -2.01 10.45
N ILE A 32 4.82 -2.08 10.47
CA ILE A 32 4.08 -3.25 10.96
C ILE A 32 4.35 -4.50 10.09
N GLU A 33 4.75 -4.30 8.85
CA GLU A 33 4.98 -5.36 7.89
C GLU A 33 6.15 -6.25 8.28
N GLU A 34 7.33 -5.68 8.46
CA GLU A 34 8.52 -6.44 8.85
C GLU A 34 8.40 -7.01 10.27
N GLN A 35 7.65 -6.34 11.15
CA GLN A 35 7.49 -6.75 12.55
C GLN A 35 6.48 -7.88 12.75
N LEU A 36 5.46 -7.99 11.89
CA LEU A 36 4.34 -8.89 12.11
C LEU A 36 3.92 -9.65 10.85
N ILE A 37 3.69 -8.95 9.74
CA ILE A 37 3.15 -9.58 8.51
C ILE A 37 4.14 -10.58 7.91
N LEU A 38 5.43 -10.23 7.80
CA LEU A 38 6.45 -11.15 7.29
C LEU A 38 6.60 -12.40 8.16
N PRO A 39 6.73 -12.30 9.51
CA PRO A 39 6.70 -13.46 10.40
C PRO A 39 5.42 -14.31 10.27
N ASP A 40 4.25 -13.69 10.21
CA ASP A 40 2.97 -14.42 10.13
C ASP A 40 2.85 -15.21 8.82
N VAL A 41 3.24 -14.60 7.70
CA VAL A 41 3.27 -15.28 6.39
C VAL A 41 4.31 -16.41 6.40
N ASP A 42 5.49 -16.18 6.95
CA ASP A 42 6.54 -17.20 7.10
C ASP A 42 6.06 -18.42 7.90
N GLU A 43 5.38 -18.18 9.03
CA GLU A 43 4.83 -19.24 9.88
C GLU A 43 3.76 -20.06 9.14
N VAL A 44 2.84 -19.42 8.43
CA VAL A 44 1.80 -20.11 7.64
C VAL A 44 2.42 -20.96 6.52
N LEU A 45 3.43 -20.42 5.81
CA LEU A 45 4.11 -21.15 4.72
C LEU A 45 4.81 -22.41 5.25
N LYS A 46 5.44 -22.33 6.43
CA LYS A 46 6.17 -23.45 7.05
C LYS A 46 5.24 -24.48 7.67
N THR A 47 4.21 -24.04 8.40
CA THR A 47 3.35 -24.93 9.20
C THR A 47 2.22 -25.55 8.41
N VAL A 48 1.52 -24.76 7.58
CA VAL A 48 0.32 -25.22 6.86
C VAL A 48 0.69 -25.79 5.49
N LEU A 49 1.60 -25.12 4.78
CA LEU A 49 1.94 -25.50 3.41
C LEU A 49 3.21 -26.34 3.30
N HIS A 50 3.98 -26.45 4.39
CA HIS A 50 5.26 -27.15 4.42
C HIS A 50 6.20 -26.74 3.26
N LYS A 51 6.22 -25.44 2.94
CA LYS A 51 7.03 -24.85 1.87
C LYS A 51 8.15 -23.98 2.44
N SER A 52 9.24 -23.88 1.67
CA SER A 52 10.26 -22.86 1.91
C SER A 52 9.66 -21.48 1.67
N SER A 53 9.69 -20.64 2.69
CA SER A 53 9.20 -19.26 2.63
C SER A 53 10.14 -18.33 1.87
N PHE A 54 11.44 -18.64 1.83
CA PHE A 54 12.46 -17.77 1.23
C PHE A 54 12.15 -17.41 -0.23
N ASP A 55 11.83 -18.41 -1.06
CA ASP A 55 11.56 -18.20 -2.49
C ASP A 55 10.23 -17.49 -2.74
N ILE A 56 9.27 -17.59 -1.82
CA ILE A 56 7.95 -16.98 -1.93
C ILE A 56 8.03 -15.52 -1.46
N LEU A 57 8.59 -15.28 -0.27
CA LEU A 57 8.72 -13.94 0.30
C LEU A 57 9.63 -13.05 -0.56
N LYS A 58 10.67 -13.61 -1.19
CA LYS A 58 11.54 -12.86 -2.12
C LYS A 58 10.79 -12.33 -3.35
N ARG A 59 9.67 -12.96 -3.73
CA ARG A 59 8.85 -12.53 -4.87
C ARG A 59 7.86 -11.44 -4.52
N ILE A 60 7.62 -11.18 -3.23
CA ILE A 60 6.71 -10.15 -2.76
C ILE A 60 7.56 -9.04 -2.11
N PRO A 61 7.87 -7.94 -2.83
CA PRO A 61 8.73 -6.90 -2.28
C PRO A 61 7.99 -6.09 -1.22
N LEU A 62 8.20 -6.49 0.03
CA LEU A 62 7.52 -6.06 1.26
C LEU A 62 8.53 -5.45 2.24
N SER A 63 9.42 -4.58 1.75
CA SER A 63 10.25 -3.79 2.66
C SER A 63 9.48 -2.58 3.13
N ASN A 64 9.79 -2.08 4.33
CA ASN A 64 9.17 -0.85 4.88
C ASN A 64 9.15 0.31 3.86
N ASN A 65 10.25 0.49 3.13
CA ASN A 65 10.37 1.52 2.09
C ASN A 65 9.44 1.23 0.90
N THR A 66 9.32 -0.03 0.48
CA THR A 66 8.45 -0.40 -0.63
C THR A 66 6.98 -0.19 -0.27
N VAL A 67 6.55 -0.57 0.93
CA VAL A 67 5.17 -0.31 1.37
C VAL A 67 4.89 1.17 1.46
N GLN A 68 5.80 1.97 2.02
CA GLN A 68 5.65 3.42 2.04
C GLN A 68 5.44 3.98 0.63
N ILE A 69 6.33 3.65 -0.31
CA ILE A 69 6.25 4.11 -1.70
C ILE A 69 4.90 3.75 -2.32
N ARG A 70 4.43 2.51 -2.14
CA ARG A 70 3.15 2.11 -2.71
C ARG A 70 1.96 2.84 -2.10
N ILE A 71 1.99 3.11 -0.79
CA ILE A 71 0.95 3.89 -0.13
C ILE A 71 0.93 5.31 -0.72
N ASP A 72 2.11 5.91 -0.91
CA ASP A 72 2.25 7.24 -1.50
C ASP A 72 1.79 7.28 -2.96
N GLU A 73 2.13 6.26 -3.76
CA GLU A 73 1.67 6.10 -5.15
C GLU A 73 0.14 5.99 -5.22
N MET A 74 -0.45 5.09 -4.43
CA MET A 74 -1.91 4.93 -4.39
C MET A 74 -2.62 6.20 -3.90
N SER A 75 -2.04 6.90 -2.92
CA SER A 75 -2.56 8.18 -2.44
C SER A 75 -2.52 9.24 -3.54
N SER A 76 -1.40 9.33 -4.25
CA SER A 76 -1.21 10.28 -5.36
C SER A 76 -2.18 10.02 -6.50
N ASP A 77 -2.45 8.76 -6.82
CA ASP A 77 -3.41 8.38 -7.85
C ASP A 77 -4.85 8.78 -7.47
N VAL A 78 -5.24 8.55 -6.22
CA VAL A 78 -6.55 8.97 -5.69
C VAL A 78 -6.69 10.49 -5.69
N GLU A 79 -5.67 11.20 -5.23
CA GLU A 79 -5.64 12.67 -5.24
C GLU A 79 -5.77 13.22 -6.65
N ARG A 80 -5.00 12.67 -7.59
CA ARG A 80 -5.04 13.06 -9.01
C ARG A 80 -6.43 12.85 -9.59
N PHE A 81 -7.02 11.67 -9.37
CA PHE A 81 -8.36 11.35 -9.86
C PHE A 81 -9.41 12.30 -9.29
N LEU A 82 -9.35 12.60 -7.99
CA LEU A 82 -10.23 13.56 -7.34
C LEU A 82 -10.07 14.95 -7.95
N CYS A 83 -8.83 15.40 -8.13
CA CYS A 83 -8.54 16.69 -8.75
C CYS A 83 -9.08 16.79 -10.19
N ASP A 84 -8.95 15.72 -10.98
CA ASP A 84 -9.52 15.65 -12.33
C ASP A 84 -11.06 15.77 -12.29
N CYS A 85 -11.72 15.10 -11.34
CA CYS A 85 -13.16 15.19 -11.15
C CYS A 85 -13.61 16.60 -10.71
N LEU A 86 -12.91 17.21 -9.76
CA LEU A 86 -13.22 18.55 -9.25
C LEU A 86 -13.01 19.62 -10.33
N ARG A 87 -11.99 19.48 -11.18
CA ARG A 87 -11.79 20.38 -12.33
C ARG A 87 -12.93 20.31 -13.34
N ALA A 88 -13.57 19.15 -13.46
CA ALA A 88 -14.65 18.91 -14.42
C ALA A 88 -16.06 19.22 -13.87
N THR A 89 -16.19 19.60 -12.59
CA THR A 89 -17.48 19.75 -11.92
C THR A 89 -17.60 21.09 -11.21
N HIS A 90 -18.82 21.63 -11.13
CA HIS A 90 -19.10 22.76 -10.25
C HIS A 90 -19.32 22.24 -8.83
N PHE A 91 -18.59 22.81 -7.87
CA PHE A 91 -18.73 22.49 -6.46
C PHE A 91 -18.53 23.76 -5.62
N SER A 92 -18.95 23.71 -4.37
CA SER A 92 -18.74 24.76 -3.37
C SER A 92 -18.15 24.14 -2.12
N ILE A 93 -17.11 24.74 -1.55
CA ILE A 93 -16.53 24.35 -0.27
C ILE A 93 -16.97 25.38 0.77
N GLN A 94 -17.54 24.91 1.87
CA GLN A 94 -17.82 25.76 3.03
C GLN A 94 -16.58 25.78 3.94
N LEU A 95 -16.10 26.97 4.26
CA LEU A 95 -15.03 27.16 5.24
C LEU A 95 -15.69 27.49 6.58
N ASP A 96 -15.41 26.69 7.61
CA ASP A 96 -15.81 26.97 8.98
C ASP A 96 -14.58 27.42 9.78
N GLU A 97 -14.69 28.56 10.47
CA GLU A 97 -13.60 29.12 11.25
C GLU A 97 -13.73 28.68 12.71
N SER A 98 -12.77 27.90 13.19
CA SER A 98 -12.74 27.45 14.58
C SER A 98 -11.96 28.41 15.46
N THR A 99 -12.60 29.01 16.46
CA THR A 99 -11.93 29.75 17.54
C THR A 99 -11.40 28.79 18.61
N LEU A 100 -10.26 28.15 18.36
CA LEU A 100 -9.51 27.47 19.43
C LEU A 100 -8.66 28.51 20.18
N PRO A 101 -8.72 28.56 21.54
CA PRO A 101 -7.84 29.42 22.31
C PRO A 101 -6.40 28.89 22.22
N GLY A 102 -5.49 29.64 21.58
CA GLY A 102 -4.05 29.30 21.50
C GLY A 102 -3.33 29.57 20.17
N ASN A 103 -3.93 30.31 19.23
CA ASN A 103 -3.29 30.73 17.98
C ASN A 103 -2.72 32.17 18.06
N ASP A 104 -2.09 32.53 19.19
CA ASP A 104 -1.28 33.75 19.33
C ASP A 104 0.22 33.45 19.17
#